data_AF-A0A8I0B6B3-F1
#
_entry.id   AF-A0A8I0B6B3-F1
#
_cell.length_a   1.000
_cell.length_b   1.000
_cell.length_c   1.000
_cell.angle_alpha   90.00
_cell.angle_beta   90.00
_cell.angle_gamma   90.00
#
_symmetry.space_group_name_H-M   'P 1'
#
loop_
_entity.id
_entity.type
_entity.pdbx_description
1 polymer ?
#
loop_
_entity_poly.entity_id
_entity_poly.type
_entity_poly.pdbx_seq_one_letter_code
_entity_poly.pdbx_strand_id
1 'polypeptide(L)'
;MKYFLYCLKHYADFSGRARRSEFWYFQLFNVLIFIGIYLIILAIKRVIGIDWSFIISVYPIALFIPNLAVSARRLHDTNRSGWWQLLTIITGLITFGLVIILVYLLFFYAIWGIDMRGFSIFMEEKLLSVLLFISIICHIAAEILLLVWYCRDSQQGVNRFGPNPKEGNNANPVQ
;
A
#
# COMPACT_ATOMS: atom_id res chain seq x y z
N MET A 1 -7.84 -16.35 10.69
CA MET A 1 -8.70 -15.38 11.40
C MET A 1 -8.09 -14.79 12.67
N LYS A 2 -7.41 -15.54 13.55
CA LYS A 2 -6.87 -14.99 14.83
C LYS A 2 -6.08 -13.68 14.65
N TYR A 3 -5.14 -13.64 13.71
CA TYR A 3 -4.35 -12.43 13.43
C TYR A 3 -5.17 -11.27 12.86
N PHE A 4 -6.16 -11.58 12.02
CA PHE A 4 -7.04 -10.56 11.45
C PHE A 4 -7.82 -9.84 12.55
N LEU A 5 -8.48 -10.59 13.43
CA LEU A 5 -9.18 -10.03 14.58
C LEU A 5 -8.23 -9.32 15.57
N TYR A 6 -7.01 -9.82 15.73
CA TYR A 6 -6.00 -9.17 16.55
C TYR A 6 -5.64 -7.78 16.02
N CYS A 7 -5.32 -7.65 14.73
CA CYS A 7 -5.01 -6.35 14.12
C CYS A 7 -6.19 -5.39 14.17
N LEU A 8 -7.43 -5.88 14.06
CA LEU A 8 -8.63 -5.03 14.21
C LEU A 8 -8.85 -4.56 15.65
N LYS A 9 -8.50 -5.37 16.67
CA LYS A 9 -8.49 -4.92 18.06
C LYS A 9 -7.41 -3.85 18.31
N HIS A 10 -6.28 -3.98 17.63
CA HIS A 10 -5.16 -3.04 17.64
C HIS A 10 -5.24 -2.04 16.46
N TYR A 11 -6.44 -1.48 16.25
CA TYR A 11 -6.80 -0.73 15.03
C TYR A 11 -5.83 0.43 14.71
N ALA A 12 -5.51 1.26 15.71
CA ALA A 12 -4.62 2.40 15.59
C ALA A 12 -3.40 2.30 16.54
N ASP A 13 -2.96 1.07 16.81
CA ASP A 13 -1.81 0.81 17.67
C ASP A 13 -0.54 0.64 16.83
N PHE A 14 0.27 1.69 16.81
CA PHE A 14 1.55 1.74 16.10
C PHE A 14 2.73 1.29 16.97
N SER A 15 2.49 0.97 18.25
CA SER A 15 3.54 0.63 19.21
C SER A 15 3.86 -0.85 19.21
N GLY A 16 5.09 -1.20 19.58
CA GLY A 16 5.50 -2.60 19.63
C GLY A 16 5.93 -3.18 18.29
N ARG A 17 5.91 -4.51 18.22
CA ARG A 17 6.46 -5.31 17.12
C ARG A 17 5.42 -6.30 16.61
N ALA A 18 5.32 -6.43 15.28
CA ALA A 18 4.44 -7.42 14.63
C ALA A 18 5.30 -8.48 13.96
N ARG A 19 5.04 -9.76 14.25
CA ARG A 19 5.76 -10.88 13.62
C ARG A 19 5.36 -11.08 12.15
N ARG A 20 6.19 -11.79 11.39
CA ARG A 20 5.93 -12.12 9.98
C ARG A 20 4.54 -12.74 9.75
N SER A 21 4.16 -13.73 10.56
CA SER A 21 2.86 -14.38 10.42
C SER A 21 1.69 -13.44 10.71
N GLU A 22 1.80 -12.55 11.70
CA GLU A 22 0.76 -11.56 12.00
C GLU A 22 0.51 -10.65 10.79
N PHE A 23 1.60 -10.10 10.23
CA PHE A 23 1.56 -9.23 9.07
C PHE A 23 1.00 -9.96 7.82
N TRP A 24 1.59 -11.10 7.45
CA TRP A 24 1.24 -11.79 6.20
C TRP A 24 -0.15 -12.43 6.24
N TYR A 25 -0.60 -12.95 7.39
CA TYR A 25 -1.98 -13.43 7.49
C TYR A 25 -2.97 -12.26 7.47
N PHE A 26 -2.66 -11.13 8.10
CA PHE A 26 -3.52 -9.95 8.00
C PHE A 26 -3.66 -9.50 6.54
N GLN A 27 -2.55 -9.40 5.81
CA GLN A 27 -2.56 -9.03 4.39
C GLN A 27 -3.33 -10.04 3.53
N LEU A 28 -3.13 -11.34 3.76
CA LEU A 28 -3.85 -12.40 3.06
C LEU A 28 -5.36 -12.28 3.26
N PHE A 29 -5.83 -12.15 4.51
CA PHE A 29 -7.26 -12.02 4.79
C PHE A 29 -7.83 -10.72 4.21
N ASN A 30 -7.07 -9.61 4.20
CA ASN A 30 -7.50 -8.38 3.54
C ASN A 30 -7.79 -8.60 2.05
N VAL A 31 -6.88 -9.28 1.34
CA VAL A 31 -7.03 -9.59 -0.09
C VAL A 31 -8.24 -10.50 -0.32
N LEU A 32 -8.39 -11.56 0.48
CA LEU A 32 -9.50 -12.51 0.33
C LEU A 32 -10.85 -11.86 0.56
N ILE A 33 -10.98 -11.03 1.60
CA ILE A 33 -12.23 -10.31 1.88
C ILE A 33 -12.54 -9.31 0.76
N PHE A 34 -11.54 -8.58 0.28
CA PHE A 34 -11.72 -7.64 -0.82
C PHE A 34 -12.20 -8.33 -2.10
N ILE A 35 -11.58 -9.45 -2.48
CA ILE A 35 -12.03 -10.28 -3.61
C ILE A 35 -13.46 -10.77 -3.39
N GLY A 36 -13.79 -11.25 -2.19
CA GLY A 36 -15.15 -11.69 -1.85
C GLY A 36 -16.20 -10.59 -2.02
N ILE A 37 -15.92 -9.39 -1.50
CA ILE A 37 -16.78 -8.21 -1.67
C ILE A 37 -16.96 -7.90 -3.16
N TYR A 38 -15.88 -7.87 -3.93
CA TYR A 38 -15.92 -7.58 -5.36
C TYR A 38 -16.81 -8.58 -6.13
N LEU A 39 -16.63 -9.89 -5.88
CA LEU A 39 -17.41 -10.94 -6.53
C LEU A 39 -18.90 -10.87 -6.18
N ILE A 40 -19.25 -10.58 -4.92
CA ILE A 40 -20.63 -10.41 -4.48
C ILE A 40 -21.29 -9.23 -5.19
N ILE A 41 -20.61 -8.07 -5.24
CA ILE A 41 -21.14 -6.88 -5.92
C ILE A 41 -21.33 -7.15 -7.42
N LEU A 42 -20.39 -7.84 -8.06
CA LEU A 42 -20.51 -8.24 -9.46
C LEU A 42 -21.71 -9.16 -9.70
N ALA A 43 -21.94 -10.14 -8.81
CA ALA A 43 -23.09 -11.04 -8.87
C ALA A 43 -24.42 -10.28 -8.71
N ILE A 44 -24.51 -9.37 -7.75
CA ILE A 44 -25.68 -8.50 -7.53
C ILE A 44 -25.98 -7.68 -8.78
N LYS A 45 -24.96 -7.03 -9.37
CA LYS A 45 -25.11 -6.26 -10.61
C LYS A 45 -25.66 -7.12 -11.76
N ARG A 46 -25.20 -8.36 -11.89
CA ARG A 46 -25.68 -9.28 -12.93
C ARG A 46 -27.13 -9.73 -12.72
N VAL A 47 -27.56 -9.93 -11.47
CA VAL A 47 -28.91 -10.45 -11.16
C VAL A 47 -29.95 -9.33 -11.11
N ILE A 48 -29.64 -8.22 -10.45
CA ILE A 48 -30.59 -7.13 -10.14
C ILE A 48 -30.43 -5.95 -11.11
N GLY A 49 -29.33 -5.87 -11.86
CA GLY A 49 -29.06 -4.78 -12.80
C GLY A 49 -28.66 -3.45 -12.14
N ILE A 50 -28.61 -3.39 -10.81
CA ILE A 50 -28.24 -2.18 -10.05
C ILE A 50 -26.72 -2.18 -9.79
N ASP A 51 -26.08 -1.04 -10.05
CA ASP A 51 -24.64 -0.87 -9.83
C ASP A 51 -24.35 -0.31 -8.43
N TRP A 52 -23.85 -1.18 -7.55
CA TRP A 52 -23.40 -0.82 -6.19
C TRP A 52 -21.87 -0.80 -6.05
N SER A 53 -21.14 -0.62 -7.16
CA SER A 53 -19.67 -0.66 -7.15
C SER A 53 -19.03 0.35 -6.19
N PHE A 54 -19.73 1.43 -5.85
CA PHE A 54 -19.23 2.41 -4.87
C PHE A 54 -18.97 1.80 -3.47
N ILE A 55 -19.73 0.78 -3.05
CA ILE A 55 -19.59 0.12 -1.74
C ILE A 55 -18.22 -0.54 -1.58
N ILE A 56 -17.62 -0.99 -2.69
CA ILE A 56 -16.30 -1.62 -2.70
C ILE A 56 -15.23 -0.70 -2.09
N SER A 57 -15.39 0.62 -2.23
CA SER A 57 -14.46 1.63 -1.70
C SER A 57 -14.48 1.74 -0.17
N VAL A 58 -15.56 1.36 0.51
CA VAL A 58 -15.71 1.51 1.97
C VAL A 58 -14.70 0.63 2.71
N TYR A 59 -14.49 -0.59 2.24
CA TYR A 59 -13.60 -1.56 2.87
C TYR A 59 -12.14 -1.10 2.95
N PRO A 60 -11.46 -0.70 1.85
CA PRO A 60 -10.08 -0.23 1.93
C PRO A 60 -9.93 1.05 2.75
N ILE A 61 -10.95 1.93 2.76
CA ILE A 61 -10.95 3.12 3.62
C ILE A 61 -10.99 2.71 5.10
N ALA A 62 -11.90 1.80 5.47
CA ALA A 62 -12.01 1.30 6.84
C ALA A 62 -10.76 0.56 7.32
N LEU A 63 -10.01 -0.08 6.42
CA LEU A 63 -8.77 -0.78 6.77
C LEU A 63 -7.49 0.02 6.54
N PHE A 64 -7.60 1.30 6.14
CA PHE A 64 -6.43 2.13 5.88
C PHE A 64 -5.52 2.26 7.10
N ILE A 65 -6.10 2.66 8.24
CA ILE A 65 -5.36 2.84 9.51
C ILE A 65 -4.75 1.52 10.03
N PRO A 66 -5.49 0.40 10.15
CA PRO A 66 -4.90 -0.84 10.65
C PRO A 66 -3.81 -1.41 9.73
N ASN A 67 -3.89 -1.19 8.40
CA ASN A 67 -2.80 -1.53 7.49
C ASN A 67 -1.54 -0.72 7.77
N LEU A 68 -1.66 0.58 8.04
CA LEU A 68 -0.51 1.43 8.42
C LEU A 68 0.08 1.02 9.77
N ALA A 69 -0.77 0.71 10.75
CA ALA A 69 -0.38 0.31 12.10
C ALA A 69 0.40 -1.00 12.09
N VAL A 70 -0.12 -2.06 11.47
CA VAL A 70 0.57 -3.36 11.42
C VAL A 70 1.86 -3.30 10.60
N SER A 71 1.89 -2.50 9.53
CA SER A 71 3.08 -2.28 8.71
C SER A 71 4.18 -1.54 9.50
N ALA A 72 3.80 -0.54 10.32
CA ALA A 72 4.74 0.15 11.19
C ALA A 72 5.33 -0.81 12.21
N ARG A 73 4.49 -1.60 12.89
CA ARG A 73 4.93 -2.63 13.86
C ARG A 73 5.79 -3.71 13.19
N ARG A 74 5.56 -4.05 11.93
CA ARG A 74 6.40 -4.97 11.16
C ARG A 74 7.79 -4.38 10.87
N LEU A 75 7.87 -3.09 10.53
CA LEU A 75 9.15 -2.39 10.36
C LEU A 75 9.91 -2.28 11.68
N HIS A 76 9.20 -1.96 12.76
CA HIS A 76 9.74 -1.92 14.12
C HIS A 76 10.39 -3.26 14.51
N ASP A 77 9.83 -4.38 14.06
CA ASP A 77 10.37 -5.71 14.33
C ASP A 77 11.77 -5.97 13.71
N THR A 78 12.18 -5.15 12.73
CA THR A 78 13.53 -5.16 12.12
C THR A 78 14.34 -3.92 12.48
N ASN A 79 13.99 -3.28 13.61
CA ASN A 79 14.56 -2.03 14.12
C ASN A 79 14.40 -0.80 13.22
N ARG A 80 13.48 -0.83 12.25
CA ARG A 80 13.27 0.27 11.31
C ARG A 80 12.18 1.21 11.81
N SER A 81 12.24 2.46 11.40
CA SER A 81 11.17 3.42 11.66
C SER A 81 9.91 3.05 10.87
N GLY A 82 8.72 3.17 11.46
CA GLY A 82 7.46 3.01 10.75
C GLY A 82 7.26 4.00 9.60
N TRP A 83 7.96 5.15 9.64
CA TRP A 83 7.93 6.20 8.61
C TRP A 83 8.48 5.76 7.25
N TRP A 84 9.19 4.64 7.16
CA TRP A 84 9.65 4.11 5.87
C TRP A 84 8.51 3.78 4.90
N GLN A 85 7.29 3.59 5.40
CA GLN A 85 6.09 3.45 4.58
C GLN A 85 5.77 4.70 3.74
N LEU A 86 6.21 5.89 4.18
CA LEU A 86 6.01 7.11 3.40
C LEU A 86 6.75 7.06 2.06
N LEU A 87 7.81 6.27 1.94
CA LEU A 87 8.53 6.13 0.68
C LEU A 87 7.61 5.59 -0.42
N THR A 88 6.84 4.52 -0.14
CA THR A 88 5.89 3.96 -1.10
C THR A 88 4.66 4.84 -1.29
N ILE A 89 4.18 5.49 -0.22
CA ILE A 89 3.04 6.42 -0.31
C ILE A 89 3.40 7.62 -1.21
N ILE A 90 4.53 8.28 -0.97
CA ILE A 90 4.95 9.48 -1.71
C ILE A 90 5.25 9.13 -3.17
N THR A 91 6.04 8.08 -3.42
CA THR A 91 6.33 7.67 -4.80
C THR A 91 5.06 7.25 -5.54
N GLY A 92 4.13 6.57 -4.88
CA GLY A 92 2.85 6.18 -5.45
C GLY A 92 1.96 7.38 -5.79
N LEU A 93 1.89 8.38 -4.91
CA LEU A 93 1.14 9.62 -5.17
C LEU A 93 1.74 10.42 -6.35
N ILE A 94 3.06 10.49 -6.47
CA ILE A 94 3.74 11.12 -7.61
C ILE A 94 3.38 10.39 -8.90
N THR A 95 3.54 9.07 -8.95
CA THR A 95 3.21 8.27 -10.14
C THR A 95 1.73 8.39 -10.49
N PHE A 96 0.82 8.31 -9.52
CA PHE A 96 -0.61 8.46 -9.73
C PHE A 96 -0.97 9.85 -10.29
N GLY A 97 -0.38 10.91 -9.74
CA GLY A 97 -0.56 12.27 -10.25
C GLY A 97 -0.09 12.43 -11.70
N LEU A 98 1.08 11.89 -12.04
CA LEU A 98 1.61 11.91 -13.41
C LEU A 98 0.70 11.13 -14.39
N VAL A 99 0.14 10.00 -13.96
CA VAL A 99 -0.83 9.23 -14.77
C VAL A 99 -2.10 10.02 -14.99
N ILE A 100 -2.65 10.69 -13.97
CA ILE A 100 -3.85 11.55 -14.13
C ILE A 100 -3.56 12.67 -15.12
N ILE A 101 -2.41 13.34 -15.00
CA ILE A 101 -2.01 14.41 -15.92
C ILE A 101 -1.94 13.87 -17.34
N LEU A 102 -1.29 12.73 -17.55
CA LEU A 102 -1.21 12.09 -18.87
C LEU A 102 -2.60 11.79 -19.45
N VAL A 103 -3.47 11.15 -18.67
CA VAL A 103 -4.84 10.80 -19.11
C VAL A 103 -5.64 12.04 -19.46
N TYR A 104 -5.56 13.09 -18.63
CA TYR A 104 -6.25 14.36 -18.87
C TYR A 104 -5.76 15.02 -20.17
N LEU A 105 -4.45 15.03 -20.40
CA LEU A 105 -3.84 15.58 -21.62
C LEU A 105 -4.27 14.82 -22.88
N LEU A 106 -4.26 13.48 -22.83
CA LEU A 106 -4.73 12.64 -23.93
C LEU A 106 -6.22 12.84 -24.22
N PHE A 107 -7.04 12.93 -23.17
CA PHE A 107 -8.47 13.19 -23.28
C PHE A 107 -8.74 14.57 -23.92
N PHE A 108 -8.05 15.61 -23.45
CA PHE A 108 -8.19 16.95 -24.00
C PHE A 108 -7.81 17.01 -25.48
N TYR A 109 -6.69 16.38 -25.88
CA TYR A 109 -6.30 16.28 -27.28
C TYR A 109 -7.37 15.59 -28.14
N ALA A 110 -7.91 14.47 -27.66
CA ALA A 110 -8.92 13.71 -28.39
C ALA A 110 -10.23 14.49 -28.62
N ILE A 111 -10.65 15.31 -27.66
CA ILE A 111 -11.92 16.07 -27.74
C ILE A 111 -11.78 17.31 -28.60
N TRP A 112 -10.70 18.08 -28.40
CA TRP A 112 -10.61 19.40 -28.98
C TRP A 112 -9.95 19.40 -30.35
N GLY A 113 -9.18 18.35 -30.71
CA GLY A 113 -8.51 18.26 -32.01
C GLY A 113 -7.58 19.45 -32.31
N ILE A 114 -7.28 20.27 -31.31
CA ILE A 114 -6.46 21.45 -31.44
C ILE A 114 -5.02 20.96 -31.56
N ASP A 115 -4.39 21.22 -32.70
CA ASP A 115 -2.94 21.24 -32.83
C ASP A 115 -2.41 22.39 -31.98
N MET A 116 -2.31 22.15 -30.66
CA MET A 116 -1.75 23.17 -29.78
C MET A 116 -0.25 23.11 -30.00
N ARG A 117 0.32 24.12 -30.65
CA ARG A 117 1.77 24.27 -30.75
C ARG A 117 2.50 24.26 -29.38
N GLY A 118 1.77 24.47 -28.27
CA GLY A 118 2.26 24.24 -26.90
C GLY A 118 2.07 22.82 -26.34
N PHE A 119 1.10 22.05 -26.85
CA PHE A 119 0.89 20.63 -26.56
C PHE A 119 1.81 19.75 -27.42
N SER A 120 2.07 20.15 -28.67
CA SER A 120 3.06 19.50 -29.53
C SER A 120 4.46 19.60 -28.90
N ILE A 121 4.85 20.74 -28.30
CA ILE A 121 6.09 20.82 -27.51
C ILE A 121 6.08 19.81 -26.35
N PHE A 122 4.96 19.63 -25.65
CA PHE A 122 4.87 18.73 -24.49
C PHE A 122 4.75 17.23 -24.87
N MET A 123 4.23 16.92 -26.06
CA MET A 123 4.19 15.56 -26.65
C MET A 123 5.46 15.22 -27.44
N GLU A 124 6.15 16.21 -28.00
CA GLU A 124 7.44 16.06 -28.69
C GLU A 124 8.62 16.04 -27.71
N GLU A 125 8.57 16.84 -26.65
CA GLU A 125 9.45 16.70 -25.50
C GLU A 125 9.02 15.44 -24.75
N LYS A 126 9.74 14.34 -24.96
CA LYS A 126 9.60 13.06 -24.24
C LYS A 126 9.70 13.20 -22.70
N LEU A 127 9.75 14.41 -22.16
CA LEU A 127 9.90 14.71 -20.75
C LEU A 127 8.79 14.09 -19.89
N LEU A 128 7.50 14.26 -20.20
CA LEU A 128 6.45 13.68 -19.34
C LEU A 128 6.51 12.15 -19.32
N SER A 129 6.73 11.52 -20.49
CA SER A 129 6.83 10.06 -20.57
C SER A 129 8.10 9.54 -19.90
N VAL A 130 9.22 10.26 -20.00
CA VAL A 130 10.46 9.96 -19.27
C VAL A 130 10.28 10.13 -17.76
N LEU A 131 9.65 11.22 -17.30
CA LEU A 131 9.35 11.44 -15.87
C LEU A 131 8.41 10.36 -15.32
N LEU A 132 7.40 9.97 -16.10
CA LEU A 132 6.50 8.87 -15.75
C LEU A 132 7.29 7.56 -15.62
N PHE A 133 8.13 7.23 -16.61
CA PHE A 133 8.96 6.03 -16.59
C PHE A 133 9.90 6.00 -15.38
N ILE A 134 10.60 7.10 -15.10
CA ILE A 134 11.45 7.25 -13.91
C ILE A 134 10.61 7.08 -12.63
N SER A 135 9.44 7.71 -12.54
CA SER A 135 8.58 7.61 -11.36
C SER A 135 8.12 6.17 -11.11
N ILE A 136 7.77 5.42 -12.17
CA ILE A 136 7.37 4.02 -12.09
C ILE A 136 8.53 3.17 -11.58
N ILE A 137 9.74 3.37 -12.10
CA ILE A 137 10.94 2.67 -11.62
C ILE A 137 11.19 2.98 -10.14
N CYS A 138 11.15 4.25 -9.75
CA CYS A 138 11.34 4.66 -8.36
C CYS A 138 10.28 4.05 -7.44
N HIS A 139 9.02 4.01 -7.88
CA HIS A 139 7.92 3.43 -7.12
C HIS A 139 8.08 1.92 -6.94
N ILE A 140 8.37 1.19 -8.02
CA ILE A 140 8.64 -0.26 -7.97
C ILE A 140 9.84 -0.55 -7.07
N ALA A 141 10.92 0.23 -7.16
CA ALA A 141 12.09 0.06 -6.29
C ALA A 141 11.73 0.25 -4.81
N ALA A 142 10.92 1.25 -4.48
CA ALA A 142 10.43 1.49 -3.12
C ALA A 142 9.57 0.33 -2.59
N GLU A 143 8.67 -0.20 -3.42
CA GLU A 143 7.83 -1.35 -3.07
C GLU A 143 8.66 -2.61 -2.83
N ILE A 144 9.61 -2.91 -3.72
CA ILE A 144 10.51 -4.06 -3.57
C ILE A 144 11.31 -3.93 -2.27
N LEU A 145 11.83 -2.74 -1.97
CA LEU A 145 12.60 -2.49 -0.75
C LEU A 145 11.75 -2.74 0.51
N LEU A 146 10.53 -2.22 0.58
CA LEU A 146 9.63 -2.48 1.72
C LEU A 146 9.20 -3.95 1.78
N LEU A 147 8.90 -4.58 0.66
CA LEU A 147 8.55 -5.99 0.58
C LEU A 147 9.67 -6.86 1.16
N VAL A 148 10.92 -6.62 0.76
CA VAL A 148 12.09 -7.31 1.31
C VAL A 148 12.15 -7.12 2.83
N TRP A 149 11.92 -5.91 3.34
CA TRP A 149 11.92 -5.67 4.79
C TRP A 149 10.76 -6.36 5.51
N TYR A 150 9.58 -6.43 4.92
CA TYR A 150 8.45 -7.17 5.48
C TYR A 150 8.70 -8.68 5.52
N CYS A 151 9.47 -9.22 4.57
CA CYS A 151 9.86 -10.63 4.50
C CYS A 151 11.03 -11.00 5.43
N ARG A 152 11.90 -10.06 5.81
CA ARG A 152 13.04 -10.29 6.71
C ARG A 152 12.59 -10.86 8.05
N ASP A 153 13.43 -11.65 8.70
CA ASP A 153 13.11 -12.19 10.01
C ASP A 153 13.18 -11.13 11.12
N SER A 154 12.52 -11.41 12.23
CA SER A 154 12.54 -10.60 13.45
C SER A 154 13.96 -10.44 13.99
N GLN A 155 14.32 -9.22 14.41
CA GLN A 155 15.55 -9.01 15.16
C GLN A 155 15.49 -9.80 16.48
N GLN A 156 16.54 -10.55 16.80
CA GLN A 156 16.61 -11.27 18.07
C GLN A 156 16.72 -10.31 19.26
N GLY A 157 16.22 -10.74 20.42
CA GLY A 157 16.28 -9.97 21.64
C GLY A 157 15.38 -8.73 21.67
N VAL A 158 15.68 -7.83 22.60
CA VAL A 158 14.95 -6.58 22.83
C VAL A 158 15.51 -5.46 21.96
N ASN A 159 14.67 -4.83 21.13
CA ASN A 159 15.04 -3.62 20.40
C ASN A 159 14.31 -2.39 20.97
N ARG A 160 14.54 -1.21 20.40
CA ARG A 160 13.93 0.05 20.87
C ARG A 160 12.41 0.10 20.84
N PHE A 161 11.76 -0.86 20.18
CA PHE A 161 10.31 -0.98 20.10
C PHE A 161 9.76 -2.13 20.95
N GLY A 162 10.61 -2.82 21.71
CA GLY A 162 10.23 -3.87 22.65
C GLY A 162 10.81 -5.26 22.36
N PRO A 163 10.41 -6.26 23.16
CA PRO A 163 10.93 -7.62 23.08
C PRO A 163 10.50 -8.34 21.79
N ASN A 164 11.32 -9.28 21.33
CA ASN A 164 11.00 -10.10 20.16
C ASN A 164 9.72 -10.92 20.41
N PRO A 165 8.67 -10.80 19.57
CA PRO A 165 7.44 -11.57 19.70
C PRO A 165 7.63 -13.10 19.65
N LYS A 166 8.76 -13.59 19.13
CA LYS A 166 9.13 -15.02 19.12
C LYS A 166 9.70 -15.51 20.45
N GLU A 167 10.42 -14.65 21.17
CA GLU A 167 11.18 -15.01 22.38
C GLU A 167 10.39 -14.68 23.66
N GLY A 168 9.39 -13.81 23.57
CA GLY A 168 8.56 -13.42 24.71
C GLY A 168 9.39 -12.81 25.84
N ASN A 169 9.16 -13.26 27.07
CA ASN A 169 9.88 -12.79 28.27
C ASN A 169 11.33 -13.29 28.36
N ASN A 170 11.74 -14.23 27.51
CA ASN A 170 13.08 -14.80 27.50
C ASN A 170 14.04 -14.05 26.57
N ALA A 171 13.61 -12.90 26.03
CA ALA A 171 14.40 -12.10 25.12
C ALA A 171 15.57 -11.43 25.85
N ASN A 172 16.80 -11.84 25.53
CA ASN A 172 17.99 -11.17 26.04
C ASN A 172 18.12 -9.76 25.41
N PRO A 173 18.70 -8.78 26.11
CA PRO A 173 19.06 -7.50 25.50
C PRO A 173 19.96 -7.73 24.28
N VAL A 174 19.81 -6.92 23.24
CA VAL A 174 20.72 -6.94 22.09
C VAL A 174 22.13 -6.60 22.60
N GLN A 175 23.08 -7.53 22.40
CA GLN A 175 24.51 -7.30 22.66
C GLN A 175 25.09 -6.24 21.73
#